data_AF-A0A6A5T3E5-F1
#
_entry.id   AF-A0A6A5T3E5-F1
#
_cell.length_a   1.000
_cell.length_b   1.000
_cell.length_c   1.000
_cell.angle_alpha   90.00
_cell.angle_beta   90.00
_cell.angle_gamma   90.00
#
_symmetry.space_group_name_H-M   'P 1'
#
loop_
_entity.id
_entity.type
_entity.pdbx_description
1 polymer ?
#
loop_
_entity_poly.entity_id
_entity_poly.type
_entity_poly.pdbx_seq_one_letter_code
_entity_poly.pdbx_strand_id
1 'polypeptide(L)'
;MAFTRALTTMSIMAVVSGFNMYPLLPGPIMTEILGISSSCLSALNTTLPCDNDLMGWTQKVDQVYWQESDVVTLCTPRCINAAGLWKTNVESACASDWLRHGERYVPADTLSDRISEGLNMACMQDSAKQWCLIESYEWTGSDVIQIDCEAFPEDPWCLNRADFSANQSRMSTLYDDELLCSECFMKQLYARVTSEFLQDTDYGDYLVNEYQDVQNVCKKSMGELVTRIVPAYPHLTE
;
A
#
# COMPACT_ATOMS: atom_id res chain seq x y z
N MET A 1 -4.02 -66.42 21.79
CA MET A 1 -4.36 -65.51 20.68
C MET A 1 -4.37 -64.09 21.22
N ALA A 2 -3.30 -63.33 21.01
CA ALA A 2 -3.22 -61.91 21.39
C ALA A 2 -3.47 -61.08 20.13
N PHE A 3 -4.54 -60.30 20.13
CA PHE A 3 -4.87 -59.36 19.05
C PHE A 3 -4.14 -58.04 19.30
N THR A 4 -3.06 -57.81 18.55
CA THR A 4 -2.35 -56.52 18.54
C THR A 4 -3.15 -55.54 17.69
N ARG A 5 -3.74 -54.52 18.32
CA ARG A 5 -4.39 -53.40 17.62
C ARG A 5 -3.32 -52.47 17.06
N ALA A 6 -3.22 -52.38 15.73
CA ALA A 6 -2.45 -51.36 15.05
C ALA A 6 -3.17 -50.00 15.18
N LEU A 7 -2.54 -49.05 15.86
CA LEU A 7 -2.95 -47.64 15.80
C LEU A 7 -2.42 -47.04 14.50
N THR A 8 -3.31 -46.85 13.53
CA THR A 8 -3.04 -46.08 12.32
C THR A 8 -3.04 -44.60 12.68
N THR A 9 -1.86 -43.98 12.73
CA THR A 9 -1.72 -42.53 12.86
C THR A 9 -2.22 -41.87 11.58
N MET A 10 -3.42 -41.31 11.63
CA MET A 10 -3.98 -40.48 10.56
C MET A 10 -3.24 -39.15 10.59
N SER A 11 -2.23 -39.00 9.72
CA SER A 11 -1.58 -37.71 9.50
C SER A 11 -2.58 -36.80 8.80
N ILE A 12 -3.08 -35.80 9.51
CA ILE A 12 -3.86 -34.71 8.94
C ILE A 12 -2.87 -33.91 8.08
N MET A 13 -2.93 -34.07 6.76
CA MET A 13 -2.31 -33.12 5.84
C MET A 13 -3.03 -31.79 6.05
N ALA A 14 -2.40 -30.87 6.78
CA ALA A 14 -2.83 -29.48 6.79
C ALA A 14 -2.73 -28.98 5.34
N VAL A 15 -3.88 -28.77 4.69
CA VAL A 15 -3.93 -27.99 3.48
C VAL A 15 -3.45 -26.61 3.90
N VAL A 16 -2.25 -26.24 3.49
CA VAL A 16 -1.77 -24.87 3.67
C VAL A 16 -2.63 -24.03 2.72
N SER A 17 -3.74 -23.47 3.24
CA SER A 17 -4.45 -22.41 2.56
C SER A 17 -3.48 -21.24 2.46
N GLY A 18 -3.06 -20.94 1.25
CA GLY A 18 -2.05 -19.93 0.98
C GLY A 18 -2.49 -19.06 -0.18
N PHE A 19 -2.13 -17.78 -0.12
CA PHE A 19 -2.35 -16.85 -1.23
C PHE A 19 -1.66 -17.36 -2.50
N ASN A 20 -2.37 -17.24 -3.61
CA ASN A 20 -1.87 -17.53 -4.93
C ASN A 20 -2.58 -16.60 -5.92
N MET A 21 -1.84 -15.96 -6.83
CA MET A 21 -2.40 -14.92 -7.68
C MET A 21 -3.34 -15.46 -8.76
N TYR A 22 -3.03 -16.63 -9.33
CA TYR A 22 -3.78 -17.25 -10.42
C TYR A 22 -4.10 -18.73 -10.14
N PRO A 23 -4.93 -19.05 -9.13
CA PRO A 23 -5.12 -20.42 -8.65
C PRO A 23 -5.97 -21.28 -9.58
N LEU A 24 -6.78 -20.66 -10.45
CA LEU A 24 -7.82 -21.34 -11.23
C LEU A 24 -7.50 -21.54 -12.70
N LEU A 25 -6.35 -21.05 -13.19
CA LEU A 25 -6.05 -21.00 -14.63
C LEU A 25 -4.81 -21.83 -14.99
N PRO A 26 -4.89 -22.73 -15.99
CA PRO A 26 -3.74 -23.50 -16.44
C PRO A 26 -2.63 -22.57 -16.93
N GLY A 27 -1.39 -22.85 -16.51
CA GLY A 27 -0.21 -22.04 -16.81
C GLY A 27 -0.07 -21.61 -18.27
N PRO A 28 -0.17 -22.53 -19.26
CA PRO A 28 0.00 -22.18 -20.68
C PRO A 28 -1.04 -21.17 -21.20
N ILE A 29 -2.30 -21.29 -20.76
CA ILE A 29 -3.37 -20.35 -21.15
C ILE A 29 -3.08 -18.98 -20.56
N MET A 30 -2.64 -18.93 -19.29
CA MET A 30 -2.35 -17.67 -18.62
C MET A 30 -1.13 -16.96 -19.20
N THR A 31 -0.06 -17.67 -19.56
CA THR A 31 1.10 -17.05 -20.24
C THR A 31 0.70 -16.41 -21.56
N GLU A 32 -0.21 -17.04 -22.31
CA GLU A 32 -0.70 -16.49 -23.58
C GLU A 32 -1.59 -15.27 -23.36
N ILE A 33 -2.50 -15.32 -22.38
CA ILE A 33 -3.40 -14.20 -22.03
C ILE A 33 -2.60 -12.98 -21.55
N LEU A 34 -1.62 -13.19 -20.67
CA LEU A 34 -0.82 -12.12 -20.09
C LEU A 34 0.32 -11.66 -21.01
N GLY A 35 0.75 -12.50 -21.96
CA GLY A 35 1.88 -12.22 -22.84
C GLY A 35 3.23 -12.25 -22.12
N ILE A 36 3.37 -13.04 -21.05
CA ILE A 36 4.58 -13.14 -20.22
C ILE A 36 5.22 -14.51 -20.30
N SER A 37 6.51 -14.60 -19.95
CA SER A 37 7.22 -15.86 -19.87
C SER A 37 6.62 -16.83 -18.84
N SER A 38 6.83 -18.14 -19.06
CA SER A 38 6.44 -19.17 -18.10
C SER A 38 7.21 -19.08 -16.78
N SER A 39 8.45 -18.58 -16.80
CA SER A 39 9.24 -18.29 -15.61
C SER A 39 8.62 -17.18 -14.77
N CYS A 40 8.22 -16.07 -15.40
CA CYS A 40 7.56 -14.97 -14.71
C CYS A 40 6.20 -15.41 -14.14
N LEU A 41 5.39 -16.12 -14.93
CA LEU A 41 4.13 -16.65 -14.42
C LEU A 41 4.35 -17.62 -13.24
N SER A 42 5.35 -18.50 -13.32
CA SER A 42 5.66 -19.41 -12.22
C SER A 42 6.06 -18.67 -10.95
N ALA A 43 6.81 -17.57 -11.06
CA ALA A 43 7.19 -16.74 -9.92
C ALA A 43 5.98 -16.02 -9.34
N LEU A 44 5.17 -15.35 -10.17
CA LEU A 44 3.93 -14.68 -9.77
C LEU A 44 2.96 -15.64 -9.08
N ASN A 45 2.89 -16.88 -9.58
CA ASN A 45 1.99 -17.91 -9.07
C ASN A 45 2.58 -18.77 -7.95
N THR A 46 3.59 -18.28 -7.24
CA THR A 46 4.11 -18.95 -6.03
C THR A 46 3.07 -18.88 -4.91
N THR A 47 2.77 -20.02 -4.28
CA THR A 47 1.86 -20.04 -3.13
C THR A 47 2.56 -19.49 -1.88
N LEU A 48 1.98 -18.44 -1.30
CA LEU A 48 2.50 -17.81 -0.08
C LEU A 48 1.78 -18.35 1.16
N PRO A 49 2.46 -18.47 2.31
CA PRO A 49 1.86 -18.84 3.58
C PRO A 49 1.14 -17.64 4.23
N CYS A 50 0.35 -16.93 3.44
CA CYS A 50 -0.49 -15.80 3.83
C CYS A 50 -1.96 -16.21 3.71
N ASP A 51 -2.82 -15.57 4.50
CA ASP A 51 -4.26 -15.67 4.27
C ASP A 51 -4.60 -15.23 2.83
N ASN A 52 -5.38 -16.03 2.13
CA ASN A 52 -5.61 -15.83 0.70
C ASN A 52 -6.45 -14.58 0.42
N ASP A 53 -7.55 -14.41 1.15
CA ASP A 53 -8.49 -13.33 0.91
C ASP A 53 -7.87 -12.00 1.34
N LEU A 54 -7.25 -11.96 2.52
CA LEU A 54 -6.62 -10.76 3.06
C LEU A 54 -5.41 -10.32 2.24
N MET A 55 -4.59 -11.25 1.75
CA MET A 55 -3.50 -10.90 0.84
C MET A 55 -4.04 -10.34 -0.48
N GLY A 56 -5.18 -10.84 -0.97
CA GLY A 56 -5.87 -10.25 -2.13
C GLY A 56 -6.38 -8.82 -1.89
N TRP A 57 -6.75 -8.46 -0.66
CA TRP A 57 -7.21 -7.11 -0.32
C TRP A 57 -6.10 -6.07 -0.44
N THR A 58 -4.84 -6.45 -0.26
CA THR A 58 -3.68 -5.53 -0.32
C THR A 58 -3.58 -4.76 -1.64
N GLN A 59 -4.02 -5.34 -2.76
CA GLN A 59 -4.04 -4.66 -4.07
C GLN A 59 -4.86 -3.36 -4.06
N LYS A 60 -5.86 -3.31 -3.17
CA LYS A 60 -6.83 -2.23 -3.01
C LYS A 60 -6.99 -1.88 -1.53
N VAL A 61 -5.87 -1.81 -0.81
CA VAL A 61 -5.80 -1.63 0.65
C VAL A 61 -6.69 -0.48 1.15
N ASP A 62 -6.82 0.60 0.40
CA ASP A 62 -7.60 1.80 0.76
C ASP A 62 -9.10 1.71 0.46
N GLN A 63 -9.48 0.78 -0.41
CA GLN A 63 -10.87 0.62 -0.87
C GLN A 63 -11.62 -0.45 -0.09
N VAL A 64 -10.94 -1.09 0.86
CA VAL A 64 -11.49 -2.12 1.73
C VAL A 64 -11.38 -1.63 3.16
N TYR A 65 -12.40 -1.90 3.96
CA TYR A 65 -12.38 -1.61 5.38
C TYR A 65 -11.72 -2.77 6.12
N TRP A 66 -10.64 -2.49 6.85
CA TRP A 66 -9.88 -3.49 7.60
C TRP A 66 -10.26 -3.48 9.07
N GLN A 67 -10.32 -4.66 9.68
CA GLN A 67 -10.45 -4.80 11.12
C GLN A 67 -9.12 -5.21 11.73
N GLU A 68 -8.96 -5.00 13.04
CA GLU A 68 -7.76 -5.42 13.77
C GLU A 68 -7.51 -6.94 13.64
N SER A 69 -8.56 -7.75 13.65
CA SER A 69 -8.45 -9.20 13.43
C SER A 69 -7.90 -9.56 12.06
N ASP A 70 -8.22 -8.76 11.03
CA ASP A 70 -7.77 -8.99 9.66
C ASP A 70 -6.26 -8.74 9.56
N VAL A 71 -5.80 -7.58 10.05
CA VAL A 71 -4.37 -7.26 10.05
C VAL A 71 -3.57 -8.23 10.91
N VAL A 72 -4.08 -8.65 12.08
CA VAL A 72 -3.40 -9.67 12.91
C VAL A 72 -3.30 -11.02 12.19
N THR A 73 -4.33 -11.41 11.43
CA THR A 73 -4.36 -12.66 10.68
C THR A 73 -3.38 -12.64 9.51
N LEU A 74 -3.31 -11.53 8.76
CA LEU A 74 -2.43 -11.39 7.61
C LEU A 74 -0.97 -11.15 8.01
N CYS A 75 -0.73 -10.25 8.95
CA CYS A 75 0.58 -9.66 9.27
C CYS A 75 1.45 -10.55 10.17
N THR A 76 1.48 -11.84 9.88
CA THR A 76 2.38 -12.77 10.57
C THR A 76 3.80 -12.62 10.04
N PRO A 77 4.84 -12.84 10.89
CA PRO A 77 6.23 -12.84 10.41
C PRO A 77 6.49 -13.83 9.26
N ARG A 78 5.75 -14.95 9.25
CA ARG A 78 5.84 -15.95 8.18
C ARG A 78 5.33 -15.41 6.85
N CYS A 79 4.17 -14.73 6.85
CA CYS A 79 3.61 -14.12 5.65
C CYS A 79 4.49 -12.98 5.13
N ILE A 80 4.86 -12.03 6.01
CA ILE A 80 5.66 -10.85 5.63
C ILE A 80 7.00 -11.25 5.02
N ASN A 81 7.73 -12.19 5.64
CA ASN A 81 9.01 -12.66 5.11
C ASN A 81 8.85 -13.40 3.77
N ALA A 82 7.81 -14.22 3.63
CA ALA A 82 7.56 -14.95 2.39
C ALA A 82 7.14 -14.01 1.25
N ALA A 83 6.32 -13.00 1.53
CA ALA A 83 5.92 -11.98 0.58
C ALA A 83 7.12 -11.14 0.11
N GLY A 84 8.02 -10.76 1.03
CA GLY A 84 9.26 -10.06 0.68
C GLY A 84 10.16 -10.88 -0.25
N LEU A 85 10.36 -12.17 0.04
CA LEU A 85 11.13 -13.05 -0.86
C LEU A 85 10.43 -13.25 -2.21
N TRP A 86 9.11 -13.40 -2.19
CA TRP A 86 8.31 -13.55 -3.39
C TRP A 86 8.44 -12.34 -4.31
N LYS A 87 8.35 -11.12 -3.76
CA LYS A 87 8.57 -9.87 -4.50
C LYS A 87 9.91 -9.89 -5.26
N THR A 88 11.01 -10.14 -4.58
CA THR A 88 12.35 -10.18 -5.20
C THR A 88 12.48 -11.30 -6.24
N ASN A 89 11.85 -12.45 -6.00
CA ASN A 89 11.85 -13.54 -6.97
C ASN A 89 11.07 -13.17 -8.23
N VAL A 90 9.91 -12.51 -8.09
CA VAL A 90 9.11 -12.03 -9.22
C VAL A 90 9.89 -10.98 -10.00
N GLU A 91 10.46 -9.97 -9.35
CA GLU A 91 11.33 -8.96 -9.98
C GLU A 91 12.39 -9.61 -10.87
N SER A 92 13.13 -10.58 -10.33
CA SER A 92 14.18 -11.27 -11.10
C SER A 92 13.65 -12.14 -12.25
N ALA A 93 12.50 -12.81 -12.07
CA ALA A 93 11.94 -13.73 -13.06
C ALA A 93 11.17 -12.99 -14.17
N CYS A 94 10.69 -11.78 -13.88
CA CYS A 94 9.85 -10.96 -14.76
C CYS A 94 10.59 -9.75 -15.34
N ALA A 95 11.89 -9.59 -15.10
CA ALA A 95 12.67 -8.39 -15.46
C ALA A 95 12.59 -7.98 -16.95
N SER A 96 12.28 -8.92 -17.85
CA SER A 96 12.14 -8.68 -19.29
C SER A 96 10.70 -8.81 -19.79
N ASP A 97 9.76 -9.12 -18.90
CA ASP A 97 8.36 -9.34 -19.24
C ASP A 97 7.53 -8.08 -19.00
N TRP A 98 6.59 -7.84 -19.91
CA TRP A 98 5.73 -6.66 -19.88
C TRP A 98 4.26 -7.08 -19.95
N LEU A 99 3.45 -6.47 -19.09
CA LEU A 99 2.01 -6.63 -19.08
C LEU A 99 1.37 -5.48 -19.83
N ARG A 100 0.34 -5.81 -20.62
CA ARG A 100 -0.51 -4.80 -21.24
C ARG A 100 -1.54 -4.29 -20.24
N HIS A 101 -1.57 -2.98 -20.02
CA HIS A 101 -2.61 -2.31 -19.24
C HIS A 101 -3.19 -1.15 -20.06
N GLY A 102 -4.39 -1.37 -20.63
CA GLY A 102 -5.00 -0.43 -21.57
C GLY A 102 -4.14 -0.23 -22.82
N GLU A 103 -3.65 0.99 -23.01
CA GLU A 103 -2.80 1.40 -24.15
C GLU A 103 -1.30 1.40 -23.82
N ARG A 104 -0.92 0.96 -22.63
CA ARG A 104 0.46 0.98 -22.13
C ARG A 104 0.98 -0.41 -21.83
N TYR A 105 2.30 -0.55 -21.86
CA TYR A 105 3.01 -1.68 -21.30
C TYR A 105 3.67 -1.31 -19.98
N VAL A 106 3.46 -2.13 -18.96
CA VAL A 106 4.06 -1.99 -17.63
C VAL A 106 4.91 -3.23 -17.33
N PRO A 107 6.06 -3.10 -16.66
CA PRO A 107 6.85 -4.25 -16.23
C PRO A 107 6.00 -5.23 -15.42
N ALA A 108 6.16 -6.53 -15.66
CA ALA A 108 5.27 -7.55 -15.09
C ALA A 108 5.43 -7.73 -13.57
N ASP A 109 6.59 -7.37 -13.03
CA ASP A 109 6.92 -7.36 -11.60
C ASP A 109 6.14 -6.34 -10.77
N THR A 110 5.66 -5.26 -11.40
CA THR A 110 4.78 -4.25 -10.77
C THR A 110 3.54 -4.83 -10.09
N LEU A 111 3.09 -6.02 -10.52
CA LEU A 111 2.02 -6.77 -9.83
C LEU A 111 2.40 -7.14 -8.40
N SER A 112 3.61 -7.67 -8.21
CA SER A 112 4.12 -8.06 -6.90
C SER A 112 4.49 -6.84 -6.06
N ASP A 113 4.96 -5.77 -6.68
CA ASP A 113 5.24 -4.49 -6.03
C ASP A 113 3.96 -3.91 -5.44
N ARG A 114 2.88 -3.85 -6.21
CA ARG A 114 1.59 -3.31 -5.76
C ARG A 114 1.02 -4.06 -4.56
N ILE A 115 1.07 -5.39 -4.60
CA ILE A 115 0.65 -6.25 -3.49
C ILE A 115 1.54 -6.02 -2.26
N SER A 116 2.86 -5.92 -2.46
CA SER A 116 3.82 -5.71 -1.38
C SER A 116 3.66 -4.33 -0.72
N GLU A 117 3.39 -3.28 -1.48
CA GLU A 117 3.11 -1.94 -0.94
C GLU A 117 1.83 -1.95 -0.10
N GLY A 118 0.77 -2.59 -0.61
CA GLY A 118 -0.47 -2.77 0.13
C GLY A 118 -0.30 -3.58 1.42
N LEU A 119 0.52 -4.65 1.38
CA LEU A 119 0.87 -5.44 2.56
C LEU A 119 1.64 -4.59 3.58
N ASN A 120 2.62 -3.80 3.14
CA ASN A 120 3.38 -2.91 4.01
C ASN A 120 2.48 -1.84 4.65
N MET A 121 1.48 -1.35 3.93
CA MET A 121 0.50 -0.40 4.46
C MET A 121 -0.42 -1.06 5.51
N ALA A 122 -1.00 -2.23 5.20
CA ALA A 122 -1.87 -2.95 6.12
C ALA A 122 -1.15 -3.41 7.39
N CYS A 123 0.11 -3.84 7.26
CA CYS A 123 0.93 -4.33 8.35
C CYS A 123 1.80 -3.26 9.04
N MET A 124 1.57 -1.99 8.73
CA MET A 124 2.32 -0.90 9.32
C MET A 124 2.00 -0.76 10.80
N GLN A 125 3.05 -0.71 11.64
CA GLN A 125 2.91 -0.47 13.07
C GLN A 125 3.74 0.72 13.56
N ASP A 126 3.25 1.37 14.60
CA ASP A 126 4.06 2.28 15.42
C ASP A 126 5.03 1.53 16.34
N SER A 127 5.80 2.29 17.12
CA SER A 127 6.69 1.74 18.15
C SER A 127 5.94 1.05 19.30
N ALA A 128 4.67 1.40 19.55
CA ALA A 128 3.79 0.80 20.55
C ALA A 128 2.98 -0.42 20.04
N LYS A 129 3.27 -0.89 18.81
CA LYS A 129 2.61 -2.04 18.16
C LYS A 129 1.13 -1.83 17.83
N GLN A 130 0.68 -0.58 17.75
CA GLN A 130 -0.62 -0.22 17.20
C GLN A 130 -0.56 -0.27 15.67
N TRP A 131 -1.64 -0.73 15.04
CA TRP A 131 -1.75 -0.82 13.60
C TRP A 131 -2.13 0.52 13.00
N CYS A 132 -1.25 1.10 12.21
CA CYS A 132 -1.42 2.46 11.71
C CYS A 132 -2.65 2.60 10.81
N LEU A 133 -2.93 1.61 9.95
CA LEU A 133 -4.11 1.63 9.10
C LEU A 133 -5.41 1.67 9.91
N ILE A 134 -5.48 0.90 11.00
CA ILE A 134 -6.67 0.85 11.87
C ILE A 134 -6.81 2.18 12.63
N GLU A 135 -5.71 2.70 13.17
CA GLU A 135 -5.69 4.01 13.84
C GLU A 135 -6.20 5.13 12.92
N SER A 136 -5.87 5.06 11.62
CA SER A 136 -6.23 6.12 10.67
C SER A 136 -7.73 6.30 10.42
N TYR A 137 -8.54 5.32 10.78
CA TYR A 137 -10.00 5.44 10.68
C TYR A 137 -10.59 6.37 11.75
N GLU A 138 -9.84 6.65 12.83
CA GLU A 138 -10.25 7.56 13.90
C GLU A 138 -9.70 8.98 13.70
N TRP A 139 -8.82 9.19 12.71
CA TRP A 139 -8.23 10.49 12.44
C TRP A 139 -9.29 11.49 11.99
N THR A 140 -9.54 12.48 12.83
CA THR A 140 -10.51 13.54 12.58
C THR A 140 -9.76 14.85 12.38
N GLY A 141 -9.89 15.42 11.18
CA GLY A 141 -9.40 16.77 10.92
C GLY A 141 -10.31 17.82 11.57
N SER A 142 -9.76 19.00 11.82
CA SER A 142 -10.50 20.20 12.18
C SER A 142 -11.29 20.71 10.98
N ASP A 143 -12.49 21.22 11.23
CA ASP A 143 -13.28 21.89 10.21
C ASP A 143 -12.52 23.11 9.66
N VAL A 144 -12.42 23.20 8.35
CA VAL A 144 -11.95 24.41 7.68
C VAL A 144 -13.02 25.47 7.84
N ILE A 145 -12.78 26.46 8.71
CA ILE A 145 -13.71 27.58 8.89
C ILE A 145 -13.62 28.49 7.66
N GLN A 146 -14.45 28.24 6.64
CA GLN A 146 -14.60 29.19 5.53
C GLN A 146 -15.42 30.40 6.00
N ILE A 147 -14.73 31.50 6.29
CA ILE A 147 -15.37 32.78 6.61
C ILE A 147 -15.74 33.45 5.29
N ASP A 148 -17.02 33.84 5.16
CA ASP A 148 -17.47 34.68 4.06
C ASP A 148 -16.90 36.09 4.24
N CYS A 149 -15.71 36.31 3.68
CA CYS A 149 -15.03 37.59 3.72
C CYS A 149 -15.67 38.66 2.84
N GLU A 150 -16.71 38.34 2.06
CA GLU A 150 -17.55 39.36 1.41
C GLU A 150 -18.62 39.88 2.38
N ALA A 151 -19.19 39.00 3.20
CA ALA A 151 -20.13 39.36 4.25
C ALA A 151 -19.46 39.96 5.50
N PHE A 152 -18.25 39.51 5.86
CA PHE A 152 -17.53 39.90 7.09
C PHE A 152 -16.10 40.37 6.82
N PRO A 153 -15.92 41.53 6.14
CA PRO A 153 -14.60 42.00 5.73
C PRO A 153 -13.67 42.42 6.88
N GLU A 154 -14.21 42.66 8.08
CA GLU A 154 -13.44 43.08 9.27
C GLU A 154 -12.96 41.90 10.12
N ASP A 155 -13.37 40.67 9.79
CA ASP A 155 -12.91 39.50 10.52
C ASP A 155 -11.37 39.40 10.44
N PRO A 156 -10.65 39.19 11.57
CA PRO A 156 -9.19 39.10 11.56
C PRO A 156 -8.62 38.10 10.55
N TRP A 157 -9.40 37.08 10.17
CA TRP A 157 -9.00 36.05 9.22
C TRP A 157 -9.20 36.48 7.75
N CYS A 158 -9.98 37.55 7.50
CA CYS A 158 -10.22 38.12 6.17
C CYS A 158 -9.23 39.22 5.77
N LEU A 159 -8.36 39.64 6.68
CA LEU A 159 -7.38 40.71 6.46
C LEU A 159 -6.25 40.31 5.48
N ASN A 160 -6.00 39.00 5.29
CA ASN A 160 -5.04 38.44 4.33
C ASN A 160 -5.64 37.26 3.54
N ARG A 161 -6.58 37.56 2.62
CA ARG A 161 -7.36 36.58 1.85
C ARG A 161 -6.51 35.54 1.07
N ALA A 162 -5.34 35.93 0.57
CA ALA A 162 -4.46 35.04 -0.20
C ALA A 162 -3.76 33.98 0.69
N ASP A 163 -3.37 34.34 1.91
CA ASP A 163 -2.77 33.41 2.87
C ASP A 163 -3.85 32.50 3.48
N PHE A 164 -5.08 32.98 3.61
CA PHE A 164 -6.17 32.24 4.22
C PHE A 164 -6.58 31.00 3.41
N SER A 165 -6.81 31.14 2.10
CA SER A 165 -7.22 30.01 1.26
C SER A 165 -6.11 28.95 1.13
N ALA A 166 -4.84 29.38 1.10
CA ALA A 166 -3.69 28.48 1.01
C ALA A 166 -3.40 27.79 2.36
N ASN A 167 -3.58 28.48 3.48
CA ASN A 167 -3.43 27.90 4.82
C ASN A 167 -4.61 27.04 5.26
N GLN A 168 -5.71 26.97 4.49
CA GLN A 168 -6.84 26.09 4.82
C GLN A 168 -6.78 24.73 4.13
N SER A 169 -5.99 24.60 3.07
CA SER A 169 -5.76 23.32 2.41
C SER A 169 -4.65 22.51 3.06
N ARG A 170 -3.72 23.15 3.77
CA ARG A 170 -2.53 22.50 4.33
C ARG A 170 -2.89 21.44 5.37
N MET A 171 -2.33 20.25 5.23
CA MET A 171 -2.47 19.15 6.19
C MET A 171 -2.03 19.59 7.60
N SER A 172 -0.99 20.42 7.69
CA SER A 172 -0.46 20.96 8.94
C SER A 172 -1.42 21.85 9.72
N THR A 173 -2.45 22.39 9.06
CA THR A 173 -3.48 23.20 9.70
C THR A 173 -4.80 22.46 9.88
N LEU A 174 -4.95 21.29 9.23
CA LEU A 174 -6.14 20.47 9.29
C LEU A 174 -6.13 19.50 10.47
N TYR A 175 -4.97 19.07 10.94
CA TYR A 175 -4.87 18.17 12.09
C TYR A 175 -4.15 18.88 13.23
N ASP A 176 -4.50 18.53 14.47
CA ASP A 176 -3.73 18.99 15.62
C ASP A 176 -2.32 18.38 15.61
N ASP A 177 -1.36 19.08 16.22
CA ASP A 177 0.05 18.67 16.21
C ASP A 177 0.27 17.28 16.82
N GLU A 178 -0.56 16.83 17.76
CA GLU A 178 -0.41 15.51 18.39
C GLU A 178 -0.71 14.39 17.39
N LEU A 179 -1.83 14.50 16.67
CA LEU A 179 -2.18 13.59 15.60
C LEU A 179 -1.23 13.72 14.40
N LEU A 180 -0.98 14.94 13.93
CA LEU A 180 -0.13 15.21 12.77
C LEU A 180 1.28 14.62 12.94
N CYS A 181 1.81 14.72 14.15
CA CYS A 181 3.15 14.24 14.49
C CYS A 181 3.17 12.82 15.08
N SER A 182 2.03 12.12 15.07
CA SER A 182 1.96 10.72 15.47
C SER A 182 2.84 9.87 14.56
N GLU A 183 3.40 8.78 15.11
CA GLU A 183 4.22 7.87 14.30
C GLU A 183 3.44 7.30 13.12
N CYS A 184 2.17 6.95 13.33
CA CYS A 184 1.35 6.35 12.30
C CYS A 184 0.97 7.34 11.21
N PHE A 185 0.63 8.58 11.56
CA PHE A 185 0.37 9.62 10.56
C PHE A 185 1.58 9.83 9.66
N MET A 186 2.74 10.06 10.26
CA MET A 186 3.96 10.31 9.51
C MET A 186 4.42 9.11 8.67
N LYS A 187 4.34 7.88 9.20
CA LYS A 187 4.72 6.66 8.47
C LYS A 187 3.80 6.41 7.27
N GLN A 188 2.49 6.56 7.46
CA GLN A 188 1.54 6.40 6.37
C GLN A 188 1.75 7.46 5.29
N LEU A 189 1.81 8.73 5.67
CA LEU A 189 2.03 9.82 4.71
C LEU A 189 3.34 9.62 3.94
N TYR A 190 4.42 9.27 4.63
CA TYR A 190 5.70 8.94 4.00
C TYR A 190 5.56 7.81 2.98
N ALA A 191 4.94 6.69 3.37
CA ALA A 191 4.75 5.55 2.46
C ALA A 191 3.93 5.91 1.21
N ARG A 192 2.95 6.83 1.31
CA ARG A 192 2.18 7.33 0.17
C ARG A 192 3.01 8.20 -0.76
N VAL A 193 3.74 9.16 -0.20
CA VAL A 193 4.51 10.13 -1.02
C VAL A 193 5.73 9.50 -1.67
N THR A 194 6.26 8.41 -1.11
CA THR A 194 7.36 7.64 -1.71
C THR A 194 6.89 6.46 -2.58
N SER A 195 5.57 6.27 -2.73
CA SER A 195 5.03 5.19 -3.57
C SER A 195 5.43 5.39 -5.02
N GLU A 196 5.92 4.33 -5.67
CA GLU A 196 6.17 4.36 -7.11
C GLU A 196 4.86 4.50 -7.92
N PHE A 197 3.72 4.15 -7.30
CA PHE A 197 2.38 4.25 -7.89
C PHE A 197 1.67 5.57 -7.62
N LEU A 198 2.30 6.53 -6.93
CA LEU A 198 1.75 7.88 -6.78
C LEU A 198 1.53 8.49 -8.17
N GLN A 199 0.42 9.17 -8.44
CA GLN A 199 0.23 9.73 -9.78
C GLN A 199 1.10 10.96 -9.97
N ASP A 200 1.81 11.03 -11.10
CA ASP A 200 2.61 12.21 -11.48
C ASP A 200 1.66 13.32 -11.96
N THR A 201 1.21 14.12 -11.00
CA THR A 201 0.17 15.14 -11.16
C THR A 201 0.44 16.27 -10.18
N ASP A 202 -0.14 17.45 -10.44
CA ASP A 202 -0.09 18.57 -9.49
C ASP A 202 -0.54 18.17 -8.08
N TYR A 203 -1.48 17.22 -7.96
CA TYR A 203 -1.92 16.68 -6.68
C TYR A 203 -0.85 15.79 -6.01
N GLY A 204 -0.09 15.02 -6.78
CA GLY A 204 1.04 14.25 -6.27
C GLY A 204 2.15 15.16 -5.73
N ASP A 205 2.50 16.21 -6.48
CA ASP A 205 3.47 17.23 -6.05
C ASP A 205 3.01 17.96 -4.79
N TYR A 206 1.72 18.30 -4.74
CA TYR A 206 1.09 18.86 -3.56
C TYR A 206 1.29 17.96 -2.33
N LEU A 207 1.00 16.65 -2.42
CA LEU A 207 1.18 15.72 -1.29
C LEU A 207 2.63 15.64 -0.80
N VAL A 208 3.61 15.70 -1.71
CA VAL A 208 5.04 15.73 -1.35
C VAL A 208 5.39 17.01 -0.59
N ASN A 209 4.90 18.17 -1.05
CA ASN A 209 5.10 19.45 -0.36
C ASN A 209 4.43 19.46 1.02
N GLU A 210 3.22 18.91 1.14
CA GLU A 210 2.53 18.75 2.42
C GLU A 210 3.32 17.89 3.39
N TYR A 211 3.91 16.77 2.94
CA TYR A 211 4.76 15.96 3.81
C TYR A 211 6.01 16.73 4.28
N GLN A 212 6.66 17.52 3.42
CA GLN A 212 7.78 18.39 3.84
C GLN A 212 7.36 19.42 4.88
N ASP A 213 6.15 19.98 4.75
CA ASP A 213 5.59 20.89 5.73
C ASP A 213 5.33 20.19 7.08
N VAL A 214 4.76 18.99 7.06
CA VAL A 214 4.58 18.15 8.25
C VAL A 214 5.93 17.83 8.91
N GLN A 215 6.96 17.48 8.14
CA GLN A 215 8.32 17.28 8.69
C GLN A 215 8.84 18.55 9.39
N ASN A 216 8.56 19.73 8.83
CA ASN A 216 8.95 21.01 9.41
C ASN A 216 8.18 21.34 10.68
N VAL A 217 6.88 21.03 10.76
CA VAL A 217 6.07 21.23 11.99
C VAL A 217 6.53 20.26 13.08
N CYS A 218 6.60 18.97 12.76
CA CYS A 218 6.92 17.91 13.71
C CYS A 218 8.40 17.80 14.07
N LYS A 219 9.29 18.50 13.34
CA LYS A 219 10.75 18.41 13.47
C LYS A 219 11.26 16.95 13.40
N LYS A 220 10.60 16.14 12.56
CA LYS A 220 10.85 14.69 12.43
C LYS A 220 10.85 14.30 10.95
N SER A 221 11.57 13.24 10.62
CA SER A 221 11.56 12.64 9.28
C SER A 221 11.47 11.13 9.38
N MET A 222 10.74 10.50 8.45
CA MET A 222 10.69 9.04 8.29
C MET A 222 11.73 8.50 7.29
N GLY A 223 12.42 9.37 6.56
CA GLY A 223 13.37 9.01 5.51
C GLY A 223 13.60 10.15 4.52
N GLU A 224 14.52 9.94 3.58
CA GLU A 224 14.77 10.92 2.52
C GLU A 224 13.65 10.89 1.48
N LEU A 225 13.16 12.07 1.11
CA LEU A 225 12.34 12.21 -0.08
C LEU A 225 13.26 12.13 -1.29
N VAL A 226 13.26 10.97 -1.94
CA VAL A 226 13.95 10.79 -3.21
C VAL A 226 13.09 11.35 -4.33
N THR A 227 13.70 12.13 -5.24
CA THR A 227 13.06 12.52 -6.49
C THR A 227 12.71 11.23 -7.25
N ARG A 228 11.41 10.97 -7.38
CA ARG A 228 10.93 9.78 -8.05
C ARG A 228 11.20 9.89 -9.55
N ILE A 229 11.77 8.83 -10.12
CA ILE A 229 11.84 8.68 -11.58
C ILE A 229 10.44 8.26 -12.03
N VAL A 230 9.76 9.12 -12.79
CA VAL A 230 8.46 8.78 -13.37
C VAL A 230 8.66 7.66 -14.39
N PRO A 231 8.02 6.49 -14.21
CA PRO A 231 8.20 5.39 -15.16
C PRO A 231 7.69 5.78 -16.55
N ALA A 232 8.57 5.73 -17.56
CA ALA A 232 8.20 5.96 -18.94
C ALA A 232 7.67 4.66 -19.55
N TYR A 233 6.37 4.39 -19.35
CA TYR A 233 5.71 3.20 -19.91
C TYR A 233 5.46 3.35 -21.41
N PRO A 234 5.95 2.43 -22.25
CA PRO A 234 5.75 2.51 -23.69
C PRO A 234 4.29 2.32 -24.07
N HIS A 235 3.89 2.96 -25.17
CA HIS A 235 2.54 2.91 -25.73
C HIS A 235 2.46 1.89 -26.87
N LEU A 236 1.25 1.41 -27.17
CA LEU A 236 0.99 0.48 -28.29
C LEU A 236 1.35 1.01 -29.69
N THR A 237 1.63 2.31 -29.85
CA THR A 237 1.83 2.97 -31.15
C THR A 237 3.29 3.29 -31.47
N GLU A 238 4.24 2.75 -30.72
CA GLU A 238 5.67 2.79 -31.05
C GLU A 238 6.21 1.40 -31.39
#